data_AF-A0A0A0R1P9-F1
#
_entry.id   AF-A0A0A0R1P9-F1
#
_cell.length_a   1.000
_cell.length_b   1.000
_cell.length_c   1.000
_cell.angle_alpha   90.00
_cell.angle_beta   90.00
_cell.angle_gamma   90.00
#
_symmetry.space_group_name_H-M   'P 1'
#
loop_
_entity.id
_entity.type
_entity.pdbx_description
1 polymer ?
#
loop_
_entity_poly.entity_id
_entity_poly.type
_entity_poly.pdbx_seq_one_letter_code
_entity_poly.pdbx_strand_id
1 'polypeptide(L)'
;MAITKKPTKPAQDATAAAADAFISGAPDAAAATPEAPRRVRKGRKVQITLTIAEPLLDRVDELAGQIGQSRAAVINLAVMQMLQSGLRIEGEER
;
A
#
# COMPACT_ATOMS: atom_id res chain seq x y z
N MET A 1 41.30 -48.33 28.26
CA MET A 1 41.10 -47.23 27.30
C MET A 1 39.61 -47.10 27.01
N ALA A 2 38.99 -45.96 27.34
CA ALA A 2 37.56 -45.74 27.16
C ALA A 2 37.31 -44.84 25.93
N ILE A 3 36.49 -45.32 25.00
CA ILE A 3 36.08 -44.57 23.80
C ILE A 3 34.84 -43.73 24.13
N THR A 4 35.02 -42.42 24.21
CA THR A 4 33.94 -41.46 24.42
C THR A 4 33.17 -41.24 23.10
N LYS A 5 31.84 -41.40 23.13
CA LYS A 5 30.96 -41.15 21.97
C LYS A 5 30.89 -39.65 21.68
N LYS A 6 30.97 -39.30 20.39
CA LYS A 6 30.87 -37.93 19.89
C LYS A 6 29.48 -37.33 20.20
N PRO A 7 29.40 -36.11 20.76
CA PRO A 7 28.11 -35.51 21.09
C PRO A 7 27.30 -35.19 19.83
N THR A 8 26.01 -35.51 19.89
CA THR A 8 25.02 -35.30 18.82
C THR A 8 24.83 -33.80 18.59
N LYS A 9 25.04 -33.36 17.35
CA LYS A 9 24.82 -31.96 16.94
C LYS A 9 23.32 -31.65 17.05
N PRO A 10 22.90 -30.56 17.73
CA PRO A 10 21.49 -30.19 17.77
C PRO A 10 20.97 -29.91 16.35
N ALA A 11 19.73 -30.34 16.09
CA ALA A 11 19.07 -30.23 14.81
C ALA A 11 19.01 -28.76 14.34
N GLN A 12 19.30 -28.54 13.05
CA GLN A 12 19.37 -27.22 12.43
C GLN A 12 18.07 -26.40 12.63
N ASP A 13 16.93 -27.06 12.81
CA ASP A 13 15.62 -26.42 13.01
C ASP A 13 15.54 -25.61 14.30
N ALA A 14 16.20 -26.04 15.38
CA ALA A 14 16.26 -25.28 16.64
C ALA A 14 17.06 -23.97 16.48
N THR A 15 17.95 -23.91 15.49
CA THR A 15 18.76 -22.72 15.21
C THR A 15 17.98 -21.70 14.38
N ALA A 16 17.12 -22.15 13.46
CA ALA A 16 16.24 -21.30 12.68
C ALA A 16 15.18 -20.62 13.56
N ALA A 17 14.50 -21.39 14.42
CA ALA A 17 13.51 -20.84 15.34
C ALA A 17 14.11 -19.83 16.34
N ALA A 18 15.33 -20.07 16.81
CA ALA A 18 16.05 -19.13 17.68
C ALA A 18 16.47 -17.85 16.93
N ALA A 19 16.83 -17.97 15.66
CA ALA A 19 17.17 -16.82 14.82
C ALA A 19 15.93 -15.96 14.53
N ASP A 20 14.79 -16.57 14.19
CA ASP A 20 13.53 -15.86 13.96
C ASP A 20 13.05 -15.15 15.23
N ALA A 21 13.14 -15.80 16.39
CA ALA A 21 12.82 -15.18 17.68
C ALA A 21 13.74 -13.99 17.99
N PHE A 22 15.05 -14.09 17.69
CA PHE A 22 16.00 -13.00 17.87
C PHE A 22 15.72 -11.83 16.91
N ILE A 23 15.44 -12.09 15.63
CA ILE A 23 15.12 -11.07 14.62
C ILE A 23 13.81 -10.36 14.99
N SER A 24 12.79 -11.10 15.42
CA SER A 24 11.49 -10.55 15.82
C SER A 24 11.51 -9.76 17.14
N GLY A 25 12.51 -9.99 18.00
CA GLY A 25 12.67 -9.32 19.30
C GLY A 25 13.35 -7.95 19.22
N ALA A 26 13.87 -7.55 18.06
CA ALA A 26 14.53 -6.26 17.88
C ALA A 26 13.51 -5.11 17.95
N PRO A 27 13.85 -3.94 18.53
CA PRO A 27 12.91 -2.82 18.70
C PRO A 27 12.43 -2.20 17.38
N ASP A 28 13.11 -2.49 16.27
CA ASP A 28 12.74 -2.14 14.89
C ASP A 28 11.92 -3.23 14.18
N ALA A 29 11.85 -4.45 14.73
CA ALA A 29 11.04 -5.55 14.17
C ALA A 29 9.54 -5.25 14.20
N ALA A 30 9.10 -4.31 15.05
CA ALA A 30 7.75 -3.77 15.07
C ALA A 30 7.35 -3.02 13.78
N ALA A 31 8.28 -2.77 12.86
CA ALA A 31 7.97 -2.24 11.53
C ALA A 31 7.35 -3.31 10.58
N ALA A 32 7.35 -4.59 10.97
CA ALA A 32 6.79 -5.69 10.19
C ALA A 32 5.30 -5.96 10.44
N THR A 33 4.59 -5.06 11.14
CA THR A 33 3.12 -5.14 11.26
C THR A 33 2.48 -4.71 9.93
N PRO A 34 1.72 -5.58 9.24
CA PRO A 34 1.17 -5.29 7.92
C PRO A 34 -0.12 -4.47 8.05
N GLU A 35 -0.07 -3.20 8.44
CA GLU A 35 -1.34 -2.46 8.68
C GLU A 35 -1.48 -1.09 8.01
N ALA A 36 -0.45 -0.56 7.34
CA ALA A 36 -0.65 0.64 6.54
C ALA A 36 0.06 0.53 5.18
N PRO A 37 -0.66 0.71 4.04
CA PRO A 37 0.01 0.80 2.76
C PRO A 37 1.00 1.97 2.81
N ARG A 38 2.26 1.68 2.51
CA ARG A 38 3.34 2.67 2.49
C ARG A 38 3.07 3.68 1.37
N ARG A 39 2.32 4.73 1.69
CA ARG A 39 1.96 5.78 0.73
C ARG A 39 2.78 7.03 0.97
N VAL A 40 3.23 7.65 -0.11
CA VAL A 40 3.93 8.94 -0.06
C VAL A 40 2.93 10.02 0.36
N ARG A 41 3.28 10.78 1.40
CA ARG A 41 2.48 11.90 1.90
C ARG A 41 3.03 13.20 1.34
N LYS A 42 2.15 14.07 0.84
CA LYS A 42 2.45 15.45 0.47
C LYS A 42 1.61 16.37 1.36
N GLY A 43 2.22 16.84 2.45
CA GLY A 43 1.51 17.55 3.51
C GLY A 43 0.43 16.66 4.14
N ARG A 44 -0.83 17.12 4.14
CA ARG A 44 -1.99 16.38 4.68
C ARG A 44 -2.64 15.43 3.67
N LYS A 45 -2.14 15.39 2.43
CA LYS A 45 -2.70 14.58 1.35
C LYS A 45 -1.82 13.36 1.07
N VAL A 46 -2.46 12.29 0.63
CA VAL A 46 -1.80 11.06 0.22
C VAL A 46 -1.67 11.07 -1.30
N GLN A 47 -0.48 10.78 -1.80
CA GLN A 47 -0.25 10.64 -3.25
C GLN A 47 -0.80 9.30 -3.73
N ILE A 48 -1.50 9.33 -4.87
CA ILE A 48 -1.96 8.15 -5.59
C ILE A 48 -1.45 8.20 -7.02
N THR A 49 -1.18 7.04 -7.59
CA THR A 49 -0.90 6.87 -9.03
C THR A 49 -2.18 6.37 -9.68
N LEU A 50 -2.55 6.98 -10.80
CA LEU A 50 -3.74 6.64 -11.57
C LEU A 50 -3.33 6.41 -13.03
N THR A 51 -3.72 5.28 -13.58
CA THR A 51 -3.60 5.00 -15.02
C THR A 51 -4.96 5.24 -15.67
N ILE A 52 -5.01 6.10 -16.68
CA ILE A 52 -6.22 6.40 -17.47
C ILE A 52 -5.89 6.48 -18.95
N ALA A 53 -6.91 6.31 -19.79
CA ALA A 53 -6.77 6.50 -21.22
C ALA A 53 -6.47 7.97 -21.56
N GLU A 54 -5.58 8.19 -22.52
CA GLU A 54 -5.18 9.54 -22.98
C GLU A 54 -6.38 10.39 -23.43
N PRO A 55 -7.36 9.88 -24.21
CA PRO A 55 -8.52 10.68 -24.60
C PRO A 55 -9.40 11.12 -23.43
N LEU A 56 -9.37 10.38 -22.31
CA LEU A 56 -10.10 10.77 -21.11
C LEU A 56 -9.33 11.84 -20.32
N LEU A 57 -8.00 11.72 -20.29
CA LEU A 57 -7.13 12.71 -19.67
C LEU A 57 -7.27 14.09 -20.35
N ASP A 58 -7.30 14.12 -21.68
CA ASP A 58 -7.47 15.36 -22.46
C ASP A 58 -8.77 16.08 -22.11
N ARG A 59 -9.88 15.32 -22.02
CA ARG A 59 -11.19 15.88 -21.61
C ARG A 59 -11.17 16.47 -20.20
N VAL A 60 -10.42 15.85 -19.28
CA VAL A 60 -10.27 16.39 -17.92
C VAL A 60 -9.48 17.69 -17.95
N ASP A 61 -8.44 17.79 -18.79
CA ASP A 61 -7.64 19.00 -18.93
C ASP A 61 -8.39 20.15 -19.60
N GLU A 62 -9.20 19.86 -20.62
CA GLU A 62 -10.10 20.84 -21.23
C GLU A 62 -11.07 21.41 -20.20
N LEU A 63 -11.72 20.53 -19.42
CA LEU A 63 -12.63 20.95 -18.35
C LEU A 63 -11.89 21.78 -17.29
N ALA A 64 -10.68 21.37 -16.90
CA ALA A 64 -9.84 22.09 -15.95
C ALA A 64 -9.51 23.51 -16.44
N GLY A 65 -9.17 23.64 -17.73
CA GLY A 65 -8.93 24.92 -18.39
C GLY A 65 -10.16 25.82 -18.40
N GLN A 66 -11.34 25.26 -18.70
CA GLN A 66 -12.60 26.03 -18.74
C GLN A 66 -12.98 26.61 -17.37
N ILE A 67 -12.78 25.87 -16.29
CA ILE A 67 -13.15 26.30 -14.93
C ILE A 67 -11.98 26.97 -14.17
N GLY A 68 -10.81 27.13 -14.81
CA GLY A 68 -9.64 27.75 -14.20
C GLY A 68 -9.06 26.97 -13.02
N GLN A 69 -9.22 25.65 -13.00
CA GLN A 69 -8.74 24.78 -11.92
C GLN A 69 -7.57 23.91 -12.40
N SER A 70 -6.81 23.38 -11.44
CA SER A 70 -5.82 22.34 -11.77
C SER A 70 -6.51 21.01 -12.08
N ARG A 71 -5.91 20.19 -12.96
CA ARG A 71 -6.33 18.81 -13.25
C ARG A 71 -6.64 18.01 -11.97
N ALA A 72 -5.76 18.09 -10.97
CA ALA A 72 -5.94 17.41 -9.69
C ALA A 72 -7.15 17.93 -8.90
N ALA A 73 -7.47 19.23 -8.98
CA ALA A 73 -8.65 19.80 -8.34
C ALA A 73 -9.94 19.30 -9.02
N VAL A 74 -9.97 19.21 -10.34
CA VAL A 74 -11.11 18.64 -11.09
C VAL A 74 -11.36 17.18 -10.71
N ILE A 75 -10.31 16.36 -10.67
CA ILE A 75 -10.42 14.96 -10.26
C ILE A 75 -10.95 14.86 -8.83
N ASN A 76 -10.42 15.66 -7.90
CA ASN A 76 -10.89 15.65 -6.52
C ASN A 76 -12.34 16.13 -6.40
N LEU A 77 -12.74 17.13 -7.18
CA LEU A 77 -14.13 17.63 -7.23
C LEU A 77 -15.08 16.53 -7.70
N ALA A 78 -14.73 15.83 -8.79
CA ALA A 78 -15.51 14.73 -9.31
C ALA A 78 -15.65 13.59 -8.28
N VAL A 79 -14.55 13.22 -7.59
CA VAL A 79 -14.59 12.22 -6.52
C VAL A 79 -15.49 12.67 -5.36
N MET A 80 -15.38 13.93 -4.93
CA MET A 80 -16.22 14.47 -3.86
C MET A 80 -17.70 14.46 -4.25
N GLN A 81 -18.02 14.91 -5.46
CA GLN A 81 -19.39 14.91 -5.97
C GLN A 81 -19.94 13.49 -6.04
N MET A 82 -19.17 12.55 -6.59
CA MET A 82 -19.52 11.13 -6.64
C MET A 82 -19.82 10.55 -5.25
N LEU A 83 -19.01 10.89 -4.24
CA LEU A 83 -19.22 10.41 -2.87
C LEU A 83 -20.45 11.05 -2.20
N GLN A 84 -20.78 12.31 -2.54
CA GLN A 84 -21.92 13.03 -1.97
C GLN A 84 -23.25 12.68 -2.64
N SER A 85 -23.28 12.61 -3.97
CA SER A 85 -24.50 12.33 -4.74
C SER A 85 -24.76 10.83 -4.95
N GLY A 86 -23.80 9.99 -4.57
CA GLY A 86 -23.77 8.57 -4.96
C GLY A 86 -23.30 8.40 -6.40
N LEU A 87 -22.69 7.24 -6.67
CA LEU A 87 -22.34 6.82 -8.01
C LEU A 87 -23.52 6.03 -8.59
N ARG A 88 -24.18 6.57 -9.61
CA ARG A 88 -25.10 5.80 -10.44
C ARG A 88 -24.28 5.10 -11.50
N ILE A 89 -23.87 3.87 -11.21
CA ILE A 89 -23.39 2.96 -12.24
C ILE A 89 -24.65 2.45 -12.94
N GLU A 90 -25.06 3.11 -14.02
CA GLU A 90 -26.10 2.55 -14.88
C GLU A 90 -25.53 1.30 -15.56
N GLY A 91 -25.72 0.15 -14.91
CA GLY A 91 -25.20 -1.13 -15.39
C GLY A 91 -24.99 -2.28 -14.39
N GLU A 92 -25.56 -2.27 -13.19
CA GLU A 92 -25.67 -3.53 -12.40
C GLU A 92 -27.13 -3.80 -12.00
N GLU A 93 -27.80 -4.61 -12.81
CA GLU A 93 -28.76 -5.58 -12.26
C GLU A 93 -27.96 -6.60 -11.44
N ARG A 94 -27.97 -6.46 -10.11
CA ARG A 94 -27.76 -7.56 -9.16
C ARG A 94 -28.61 -7.37 -7.91
#